data_AF-A0A2E9UYJ2-F1
#
_entry.id   AF-A0A2E9UYJ2-F1
#
_cell.length_a   1.000
_cell.length_b   1.000
_cell.length_c   1.000
_cell.angle_alpha   90.00
_cell.angle_beta   90.00
_cell.angle_gamma   90.00
#
_symmetry.space_group_name_H-M   'P 1'
#
loop_
_entity.id
_entity.type
_entity.pdbx_description
1 polymer ?
#
loop_
_entity_poly.entity_id
_entity_poly.type
_entity_poly.pdbx_seq_one_letter_code
_entity_poly.pdbx_strand_id
1 'polypeptide(L)' 'MTLSSISDHDVSSENYLRGKYSICGVAETTYRRGSEELTHSLATWAISNAMTDAGYYAKGIL' A
#
# COMPACT_ATOMS: atom_id res chain seq x y z
N MET A 1 -27.96 -7.75 13.13
CA MET A 1 -26.86 -8.61 12.65
C MET A 1 -25.57 -7.99 13.15
N THR A 2 -24.92 -8.59 14.15
CA THR A 2 -23.68 -8.08 14.74
C THR A 2 -22.50 -8.62 13.93
N LEU A 3 -21.66 -7.74 13.37
CA LEU A 3 -20.42 -8.13 12.70
C LEU A 3 -19.44 -8.69 13.74
N SER A 4 -19.50 -9.99 13.98
CA SER A 4 -18.50 -10.72 14.77
C SER A 4 -17.40 -11.20 13.84
N SER A 5 -16.18 -10.70 14.08
CA SER A 5 -14.90 -11.03 13.45
C SER A 5 -14.63 -10.42 12.07
N ILE A 6 -14.24 -9.14 12.06
CA ILE A 6 -13.06 -8.78 11.26
C ILE A 6 -11.89 -9.37 12.04
N SER A 7 -11.22 -10.39 11.51
CA SER A 7 -9.94 -10.81 12.08
C SER A 7 -8.97 -9.67 11.82
N ASP A 8 -8.54 -8.96 12.86
CA ASP A 8 -7.36 -8.13 12.76
C ASP A 8 -6.24 -9.03 12.22
N HIS A 9 -5.69 -8.69 11.06
CA HIS A 9 -4.56 -9.42 10.52
C HIS A 9 -3.44 -9.34 11.54
N ASP A 10 -2.90 -10.49 11.95
CA ASP A 10 -1.71 -10.53 12.79
C ASP A 10 -0.54 -9.93 12.01
N VAL A 11 -0.23 -8.66 12.30
CA VAL A 11 0.89 -7.92 11.69
C VAL A 11 2.19 -8.17 12.48
N SER A 12 2.22 -9.13 13.41
CA SER A 12 3.46 -9.49 14.07
C SER A 12 4.41 -10.14 13.05
N SER A 13 5.54 -9.49 12.81
CA SER A 13 6.58 -10.09 11.96
C SER A 13 7.23 -11.24 12.72
N GLU A 14 7.47 -12.38 12.06
CA GLU A 14 8.26 -13.45 12.69
C GLU A 14 9.61 -12.91 13.21
N ASN A 15 10.07 -13.47 14.34
CA ASN A 15 11.27 -13.01 15.05
C ASN A 15 12.52 -12.92 14.15
N TYR A 16 12.64 -13.74 13.11
CA TYR A 16 13.78 -13.73 12.19
C TYR A 16 13.73 -12.61 11.14
N LEU A 17 12.57 -11.96 10.97
CA LEU A 17 12.36 -10.82 10.05
C LEU A 17 12.43 -9.46 10.77
N ARG A 18 12.27 -9.45 12.10
CA ARG A 18 12.32 -8.25 12.93
C ARG A 18 13.65 -7.51 12.71
N GLY A 19 13.56 -6.26 12.24
CA GLY A 19 14.72 -5.41 11.96
C GLY A 19 15.40 -5.64 10.60
N LYS A 20 14.94 -6.60 9.78
CA LYS A 20 15.45 -6.81 8.41
C LYS A 20 14.67 -6.04 7.36
N TYR A 21 13.38 -5.83 7.59
CA TYR A 21 12.48 -5.15 6.67
C TYR A 21 11.72 -4.04 7.41
N SER A 22 11.43 -2.97 6.67
CA SER A 22 10.63 -1.84 7.13
C SER A 22 9.65 -1.47 6.03
N ILE A 23 8.46 -1.00 6.43
CA ILE A 23 7.54 -0.35 5.50
C ILE A 23 8.05 1.07 5.30
N CYS A 24 8.47 1.39 4.08
CA CYS A 24 9.06 2.70 3.76
C CYS A 24 8.01 3.73 3.34
N GLY A 25 6.85 3.31 2.85
CA GLY A 25 5.75 4.19 2.48
C GLY A 25 4.46 3.41 2.26
N VAL A 26 3.32 4.06 2.50
CA VAL A 26 1.99 3.47 2.35
C VAL A 26 1.10 4.45 1.60
N ALA A 27 0.35 3.95 0.62
CA ALA A 27 -0.66 4.77 -0.04
C ALA A 27 -1.79 3.91 -0.60
N GLU A 28 -2.87 4.59 -0.95
CA GLU A 28 -4.08 4.01 -1.52
C GLU A 28 -4.55 4.80 -2.74
N THR A 29 -5.45 4.17 -3.50
CA THR A 29 -6.33 4.91 -4.41
C THR A 29 -7.62 5.27 -3.70
N THR A 30 -8.20 6.42 -4.02
CA THR A 30 -9.57 6.72 -3.58
C THR A 30 -10.54 5.69 -4.14
N TYR A 31 -11.39 5.12 -3.29
CA TYR A 31 -12.45 4.22 -3.73
C TYR A 31 -13.40 4.93 -4.70
N ARG A 32 -13.61 4.33 -5.88
CA ARG A 32 -14.57 4.79 -6.88
C ARG A 32 -15.38 3.61 -7.39
N ARG A 33 -16.70 3.66 -7.20
CA ARG A 33 -17.63 2.63 -7.68
C ARG A 33 -17.87 2.81 -9.17
N GLY A 34 -17.69 1.75 -9.96
CA GLY A 34 -17.89 1.81 -11.41
C GLY A 34 -16.79 2.59 -12.14
N SER A 35 -15.54 2.51 -11.66
CA SER A 35 -14.40 3.13 -12.34
C SER A 35 -14.22 2.55 -13.75
N GLU A 36 -14.03 3.44 -14.73
CA GLU A 36 -13.63 3.08 -16.10
C GLU A 36 -12.10 2.95 -16.25
N GLU A 37 -11.34 3.29 -15.19
CA GLU A 37 -9.89 3.14 -15.17
C GLU A 37 -9.47 1.68 -15.17
N LEU A 38 -8.40 1.40 -15.91
CA LEU A 38 -7.74 0.10 -15.87
C LEU A 38 -7.14 -0.14 -14.47
N THR A 39 -7.17 -1.38 -14.01
CA THR A 39 -6.52 -1.80 -12.76
C THR A 39 -5.05 -1.40 -12.71
N HIS A 40 -4.35 -1.48 -13.85
CA HIS A 40 -2.95 -1.05 -13.96
C HIS A 40 -2.77 0.45 -13.69
N SER A 41 -3.67 1.30 -14.20
CA SER A 41 -3.64 2.75 -13.96
C SER A 41 -3.82 3.06 -12.47
N LEU A 42 -4.78 2.38 -11.82
CA LEU A 42 -5.01 2.51 -10.39
C LEU A 42 -3.82 2.04 -9.55
N ALA A 43 -3.20 0.91 -9.92
CA ALA A 43 -2.00 0.41 -9.26
C ALA A 43 -0.83 1.39 -9.40
N THR A 44 -0.62 1.94 -10.60
CA THR A 44 0.45 2.92 -10.87
C THR A 44 0.26 4.17 -10.03
N TRP A 45 -0.98 4.65 -9.87
CA TRP A 45 -1.29 5.77 -9.00
C TRP A 45 -0.95 5.44 -7.53
N ALA A 46 -1.46 4.34 -6.99
CA ALA A 46 -1.16 3.96 -5.60
C ALA A 46 0.35 3.83 -5.34
N ILE A 47 1.09 3.22 -6.26
CA ILE A 47 2.56 3.08 -6.15
C ILE A 47 3.23 4.46 -6.16
N SER A 48 2.83 5.35 -7.06
CA SER A 48 3.42 6.70 -7.17
C SER A 48 3.21 7.50 -5.88
N ASN A 49 2.04 7.38 -5.26
CA ASN A 49 1.75 8.00 -3.97
C ASN A 49 2.61 7.37 -2.86
N ALA A 50 2.75 6.05 -2.82
CA ALA A 50 3.57 5.36 -1.80
C ALA A 50 5.05 5.71 -1.92
N MET A 51 5.56 5.88 -3.14
CA MET A 51 6.93 6.35 -3.38
C MET A 51 7.12 7.79 -2.88
N THR A 52 6.12 8.65 -3.07
CA THR A 52 6.14 10.02 -2.57
C THR A 52 6.10 10.08 -1.04
N ASP A 53 5.25 9.26 -0.41
CA ASP A 53 5.15 9.11 1.05
C ASP A 53 6.49 8.63 1.65
N ALA A 54 7.17 7.72 0.95
CA ALA A 54 8.51 7.25 1.32
C ALA A 54 9.63 8.29 1.12
N GLY A 55 9.34 9.47 0.57
CA GLY A 55 10.34 10.47 0.22
C GLY A 55 11.21 10.08 -0.97
N TYR A 56 10.82 9.06 -1.74
CA TYR A 56 11.49 8.66 -2.97
C TYR A 56 10.98 9.51 -4.13
N TYR A 57 11.60 10.67 -4.32
CA TYR A 57 11.44 11.42 -5.55
C TYR A 57 12.19 10.70 -6.65
N ALA A 58 11.52 10.41 -7.77
CA ALA A 58 12.10 9.80 -8.96
C ALA A 58 13.16 10.74 -9.59
N LYS A 59 14.31 10.91 -8.94
CA LYS A 59 15.50 11.53 -9.50
C LYS A 59 16.44 10.40 -9.88
N GLY A 60 16.18 9.76 -11.02
CA GLY A 60 17.10 8.75 -11.56
C GLY A 60 16.51 7.61 -12.38
N ILE A 61 15.25 7.69 -12.83
CA ILE A 61 14.71 6.73 -13.80
C ILE A 61 14.09 7.52 -14.95
N LEU A 62 14.96 7.97 -15.85
CA LEU A 62 14.69 8.15 -17.28
C LEU A 62 15.40 7.03 -18.01
#